data_AF-A0A2T8KM33-F1
#
_entry.id   AF-A0A2T8KM33-F1
#
_cell.length_a   1.000
_cell.length_b   1.000
_cell.length_c   1.000
_cell.angle_alpha   90.00
_cell.angle_beta   90.00
_cell.angle_gamma   90.00
#
_symmetry.space_group_name_H-M   'P 1'
#
loop_
_entity.id
_entity.type
_entity.pdbx_description
1 polymer ?
#
loop_
_entity_poly.entity_id
_entity_poly.type
_entity_poly.pdbx_seq_one_letter_code
_entity_poly.pdbx_strand_id
1 'polypeptide(L)'
;MRGGGAAMARLAVTARAFSASASAAGGVAMVQGASRGIGLEFVRQLLRRSDEGRVVATCREPGNAAELQKLKEEHAPGRLAVLPLDVTDESTIEAAAASIQETHGSLDLLINSTGILSIPNVIQPETTLSKVQKSSLLLAYEVNAVGPILVIKHMWPLLKVGGRSETGRGFSLVANMSARVSSIGDNGLGGWHSYRASKTALNQLTKTVSVEFGRKDNIACILLHPGTVDTDLSRPFQRNVPKDKLFTREFSVQKLLSIIDSVKKSDNGKFFAWDGQEIPW
;
A
#
# COMPACT_ATOMS: atom_id res chain seq x y z
N MET A 1 -13.89 -46.70 -49.01
CA MET A 1 -13.90 -46.41 -47.55
C MET A 1 -12.70 -45.55 -47.24
N ARG A 2 -12.94 -44.32 -46.77
CA ARG A 2 -11.91 -43.32 -46.42
C ARG A 2 -11.35 -43.63 -45.03
N GLY A 3 -10.04 -43.59 -44.85
CA GLY A 3 -9.39 -43.72 -43.55
C GLY A 3 -8.09 -42.92 -43.53
N GLY A 4 -8.20 -41.60 -43.35
CA GLY A 4 -7.08 -40.72 -43.09
C GLY A 4 -6.76 -40.72 -41.59
N GLY A 5 -5.59 -41.25 -41.22
CA GLY A 5 -5.05 -41.14 -39.86
C GLY A 5 -4.32 -39.82 -39.69
N ALA A 6 -4.90 -38.91 -38.90
CA ALA A 6 -4.27 -37.65 -38.53
C ALA A 6 -3.15 -37.89 -37.50
N ALA A 7 -1.93 -37.52 -37.85
CA ALA A 7 -0.80 -37.46 -36.93
C ALA A 7 -0.94 -36.21 -36.05
N MET A 8 -1.34 -36.40 -34.79
CA MET A 8 -1.29 -35.36 -33.75
C MET A 8 0.14 -35.25 -33.21
N ALA A 9 0.87 -34.25 -33.69
CA ALA A 9 2.14 -33.84 -33.11
C ALA A 9 1.90 -33.28 -31.70
N ARG A 10 2.38 -34.00 -30.67
CA ARG A 10 2.41 -33.49 -29.29
C ARG A 10 3.56 -32.48 -29.18
N LEU A 11 3.23 -31.20 -29.11
CA LEU A 11 4.15 -30.16 -28.65
C LEU A 11 4.49 -30.44 -27.17
N ALA A 12 5.70 -30.90 -26.92
CA ALA A 12 6.26 -30.91 -25.58
C ALA A 12 6.60 -29.46 -25.19
N VAL A 13 5.74 -28.84 -24.38
CA VAL A 13 6.09 -27.61 -23.67
C VAL A 13 7.08 -28.00 -22.59
N THR A 14 8.35 -27.71 -22.81
CA THR A 14 9.39 -27.83 -21.80
C THR A 14 9.11 -26.81 -20.70
N ALA A 15 8.65 -27.31 -19.54
CA ALA A 15 8.62 -26.54 -18.32
C ALA A 15 10.06 -26.10 -18.01
N ARG A 16 10.38 -24.82 -18.22
CA ARG A 16 11.59 -24.22 -17.67
C ARG A 16 11.46 -24.33 -16.15
N ALA A 17 12.33 -25.15 -15.56
CA ALA A 17 12.51 -25.16 -14.12
C ALA A 17 12.84 -23.73 -13.67
N PHE A 18 11.96 -23.15 -12.87
CA PHE A 18 12.27 -21.94 -12.14
C PHE A 18 13.46 -22.26 -11.23
N SER A 19 14.60 -21.69 -11.55
CA SER A 19 15.71 -21.59 -10.62
C SER A 19 15.19 -20.84 -9.39
N ALA A 20 15.13 -21.51 -8.24
CA ALA A 20 14.86 -20.87 -6.97
C ALA A 20 16.01 -19.90 -6.68
N SER A 21 15.84 -18.64 -7.12
CA SER A 21 16.81 -17.59 -6.85
C SER A 21 16.82 -17.29 -5.35
N ALA A 22 18.04 -17.14 -4.84
CA ALA A 22 18.46 -16.95 -3.47
C ALA A 22 17.40 -16.34 -2.51
N SER A 23 17.12 -17.08 -1.44
CA SER A 23 16.51 -16.54 -0.22
C SER A 23 17.28 -15.29 0.22
N ALA A 24 16.65 -14.13 0.10
CA ALA A 24 17.14 -12.90 0.69
C ALA A 24 17.21 -13.07 2.22
N ALA A 25 18.38 -12.86 2.81
CA ALA A 25 18.56 -12.94 4.27
C ALA A 25 17.75 -11.86 5.02
N GLY A 26 17.39 -10.76 4.34
CA GLY A 26 16.48 -9.72 4.83
C GLY A 26 15.14 -9.70 4.09
N GLY A 27 14.07 -9.30 4.79
CA GLY A 27 12.71 -9.26 4.26
C GLY A 27 12.49 -8.20 3.17
N VAL A 28 11.40 -8.35 2.41
CA VAL A 28 11.02 -7.49 1.29
C VAL A 28 9.79 -6.67 1.66
N ALA A 29 9.91 -5.34 1.58
CA ALA A 29 8.82 -4.41 1.80
C ALA A 29 8.49 -3.67 0.50
N MET A 30 7.20 -3.57 0.18
CA MET A 30 6.69 -2.73 -0.91
C MET A 30 5.97 -1.52 -0.34
N VAL A 31 6.34 -0.33 -0.80
CA VAL A 31 5.62 0.92 -0.51
C VAL A 31 4.99 1.41 -1.79
N GLN A 32 3.66 1.29 -1.86
CA GLN A 32 2.85 1.79 -2.95
C GLN A 32 2.55 3.28 -2.72
N GLY A 33 2.77 4.12 -3.74
CA GLY A 33 2.56 5.57 -3.65
C GLY A 33 3.74 6.30 -3.02
N ALA A 34 4.96 5.92 -3.41
CA ALA A 34 6.19 6.28 -2.72
C ALA A 34 6.92 7.55 -3.23
N SER A 35 6.44 8.22 -4.28
CA SER A 35 7.18 9.33 -4.89
C SER A 35 7.24 10.60 -4.03
N ARG A 36 6.38 10.75 -3.01
CA ARG A 36 6.33 11.92 -2.13
C ARG A 36 5.63 11.64 -0.80
N GLY A 37 5.63 12.64 0.09
CA GLY A 37 4.84 12.64 1.31
C GLY A 37 5.19 11.49 2.25
N ILE A 38 4.15 10.84 2.80
CA ILE A 38 4.29 9.74 3.75
C ILE A 38 4.94 8.50 3.11
N GLY A 39 4.58 8.17 1.86
CA GLY A 39 5.14 7.01 1.15
C GLY A 39 6.65 7.12 0.93
N LEU A 40 7.14 8.29 0.51
CA LEU A 40 8.58 8.54 0.37
C LEU A 40 9.32 8.40 1.71
N GLU A 41 8.71 8.88 2.79
CA GLU A 41 9.31 8.80 4.11
C GLU A 41 9.32 7.35 4.65
N PHE A 42 8.31 6.54 4.35
CA PHE A 42 8.36 5.09 4.62
C PHE A 42 9.56 4.45 3.92
N VAL A 43 9.80 4.74 2.65
CA VAL A 43 10.96 4.21 1.91
C VAL A 43 12.27 4.61 2.61
N ARG A 44 12.43 5.89 2.94
CA ARG A 44 13.62 6.41 3.61
C ARG A 44 13.89 5.71 4.95
N GLN A 45 12.86 5.55 5.79
CA GLN A 45 13.04 4.92 7.09
C GLN A 45 13.23 3.40 6.99
N LEU A 46 12.54 2.72 6.07
CA LEU A 46 12.74 1.28 5.84
C LEU A 46 14.17 0.97 5.37
N LEU A 47 14.73 1.80 4.48
CA LEU A 47 16.10 1.63 4.00
C LEU A 47 17.18 1.82 5.09
N ARG A 48 16.86 2.52 6.18
CA ARG A 48 17.75 2.77 7.33
C ARG A 48 17.72 1.69 8.42
N ARG A 49 16.78 0.74 8.36
CA ARG A 49 16.54 -0.22 9.47
C ARG A 49 17.53 -1.38 9.55
N SER A 50 17.98 -1.85 8.40
CA SER A 50 18.81 -3.05 8.25
C SER A 50 19.63 -2.89 7.00
N ASP A 51 20.80 -3.53 6.91
CA ASP A 51 21.62 -3.58 5.69
C ASP A 51 21.24 -4.75 4.75
N GLU A 52 20.33 -5.64 5.18
CA GLU A 52 19.89 -6.80 4.39
C GLU A 52 18.48 -6.69 3.79
N GLY A 53 17.58 -5.91 4.40
CA GLY A 53 16.21 -5.69 3.91
C GLY A 53 16.13 -5.06 2.51
N ARG A 54 15.06 -5.33 1.77
CA ARG A 54 14.84 -4.77 0.43
C ARG A 54 13.57 -3.95 0.40
N VAL A 55 13.59 -2.82 -0.31
CA VAL A 55 12.44 -1.95 -0.49
C VAL A 55 12.10 -1.85 -1.97
N VAL A 56 10.83 -2.10 -2.29
CA VAL A 56 10.23 -1.83 -3.60
C VAL A 56 9.33 -0.61 -3.47
N ALA A 57 9.77 0.52 -4.01
CA ALA A 57 8.97 1.74 -4.06
C ALA A 57 8.21 1.78 -5.39
N THR A 58 6.90 2.07 -5.36
CA THR A 58 6.13 2.24 -6.60
C THR A 58 5.53 3.62 -6.73
N CYS A 59 5.53 4.13 -7.95
CA CYS A 59 4.93 5.40 -8.33
C CYS A 59 4.61 5.41 -9.83
N ARG A 60 3.76 6.32 -10.29
CA ARG A 60 3.35 6.38 -11.70
C ARG A 60 4.50 6.62 -12.68
N GLU A 61 5.42 7.53 -12.33
CA GLU A 61 6.52 7.96 -13.21
C GLU A 61 7.88 7.83 -12.51
N PRO A 62 8.49 6.63 -12.49
CA PRO A 62 9.79 6.40 -11.85
C PRO A 62 10.90 7.35 -12.31
N GLY A 63 10.92 7.71 -13.60
CA GLY A 63 11.92 8.61 -14.18
C GLY A 63 11.86 10.04 -13.65
N ASN A 64 10.69 10.47 -13.16
CA ASN A 64 10.48 11.82 -12.61
C ASN A 64 10.53 11.84 -11.07
N ALA A 65 10.78 10.70 -10.42
CA ALA A 65 10.83 10.57 -8.97
C ALA A 65 12.24 10.85 -8.42
N ALA A 66 12.72 12.09 -8.58
CA ALA A 66 14.10 12.48 -8.25
C ALA A 66 14.57 12.06 -6.84
N GLU A 67 13.72 12.23 -5.81
CA GLU A 67 14.05 11.82 -4.44
C GLU A 67 14.20 10.30 -4.29
N LEU A 68 13.40 9.49 -5.00
CA LEU A 68 13.55 8.03 -4.99
C LEU A 68 14.81 7.59 -5.72
N GLN A 69 15.17 8.25 -6.83
CA GLN A 69 16.41 7.96 -7.55
C GLN A 69 17.63 8.32 -6.70
N LYS A 70 17.60 9.47 -6.03
CA LYS A 70 18.63 9.86 -5.07
C LYS A 70 18.80 8.83 -3.94
N LEU A 71 17.70 8.41 -3.31
CA LEU A 71 17.74 7.35 -2.28
C LEU A 71 18.31 6.04 -2.84
N LYS A 72 18.02 5.72 -4.11
CA LYS A 72 18.56 4.51 -4.75
C LYS A 72 20.08 4.57 -4.92
N GLU A 73 20.63 5.75 -5.18
CA GLU A 73 22.08 5.99 -5.30
C GLU A 73 22.80 6.03 -3.94
N GLU A 74 22.12 6.52 -2.89
CA GLU A 74 22.68 6.63 -1.53
C GLU A 74 22.83 5.28 -0.80
N HIS A 75 22.12 4.23 -1.25
CA HIS A 75 22.12 2.91 -0.64
C HIS A 75 22.78 1.85 -1.53
N ALA A 76 23.23 0.74 -0.93
CA ALA A 76 23.90 -0.33 -1.66
C ALA A 76 23.04 -0.86 -2.84
N PRO A 77 23.67 -1.30 -3.95
CA PRO A 77 22.94 -1.83 -5.10
C PRO A 77 21.95 -2.94 -4.73
N GLY A 78 20.74 -2.88 -5.28
CA GLY A 78 19.67 -3.86 -5.04
C GLY A 78 18.84 -3.63 -3.76
N ARG A 79 19.18 -2.62 -2.95
CA ARG A 79 18.42 -2.23 -1.75
C ARG A 79 17.07 -1.58 -2.06
N LEU A 80 17.03 -0.76 -3.10
CA LEU A 80 15.83 -0.04 -3.55
C LEU A 80 15.55 -0.34 -5.02
N ALA A 81 14.37 -0.90 -5.30
CA ALA A 81 13.78 -0.93 -6.63
C ALA A 81 12.70 0.15 -6.74
N VAL A 82 12.67 0.86 -7.87
CA VAL A 82 11.63 1.86 -8.16
C VAL A 82 10.86 1.40 -9.40
N LEU A 83 9.59 1.03 -9.23
CA LEU A 83 8.76 0.44 -10.28
C LEU A 83 7.58 1.35 -10.67
N PRO A 84 7.16 1.35 -11.95
CA PRO A 84 5.95 2.02 -12.37
C PRO A 84 4.71 1.30 -11.79
N LEU A 85 3.78 2.06 -11.22
CA LEU A 85 2.47 1.55 -10.80
C LEU A 85 1.47 2.70 -10.74
N ASP A 86 0.40 2.61 -11.52
CA ASP A 86 -0.81 3.41 -11.36
C ASP A 86 -1.94 2.56 -10.80
N VAL A 87 -2.51 3.00 -9.68
CA VAL A 87 -3.56 2.24 -8.99
C VAL A 87 -4.89 2.23 -9.74
N THR A 88 -5.04 3.09 -10.75
CA THR A 88 -6.21 3.12 -11.64
C THR A 88 -6.02 2.29 -12.92
N ASP A 89 -4.82 1.72 -13.14
CA ASP A 89 -4.53 0.84 -14.27
C ASP A 89 -4.02 -0.50 -13.77
N GLU A 90 -4.93 -1.49 -13.72
CA GLU A 90 -4.65 -2.82 -13.19
C GLU A 90 -3.50 -3.54 -13.92
N SER A 91 -3.27 -3.23 -15.21
CA SER A 91 -2.17 -3.83 -15.97
C SER A 91 -0.80 -3.43 -15.42
N THR A 92 -0.67 -2.21 -14.90
CA THR A 92 0.57 -1.75 -14.26
C THR A 92 0.80 -2.41 -12.89
N ILE A 93 -0.29 -2.75 -12.19
CA ILE A 93 -0.24 -3.47 -10.91
C ILE A 93 0.24 -4.90 -11.15
N GLU A 94 -0.32 -5.57 -12.16
CA GLU A 94 0.10 -6.92 -12.58
C GLU A 94 1.58 -6.95 -12.98
N ALA A 95 2.02 -5.98 -13.79
CA ALA A 95 3.42 -5.87 -14.20
C ALA A 95 4.37 -5.67 -13.01
N ALA A 96 3.99 -4.83 -12.04
CA ALA A 96 4.78 -4.64 -10.82
C ALA A 96 4.86 -5.94 -9.99
N ALA A 97 3.75 -6.68 -9.85
CA ALA A 97 3.73 -7.96 -9.13
C ALA A 97 4.63 -8.99 -9.81
N ALA A 98 4.60 -9.09 -11.15
CA ALA A 98 5.47 -9.97 -11.92
C ALA A 98 6.95 -9.63 -11.72
N SER A 99 7.31 -8.34 -11.74
CA SER A 99 8.69 -7.89 -11.49
C SER A 99 9.19 -8.25 -10.09
N ILE A 100 8.34 -8.09 -9.06
CA ILE A 100 8.66 -8.46 -7.67
C ILE A 100 8.80 -10.00 -7.55
N GLN A 101 7.93 -10.75 -8.21
CA GLN A 101 8.00 -12.21 -8.25
C GLN A 101 9.30 -12.72 -8.88
N GLU A 102 9.73 -12.13 -9.99
CA GLU A 102 10.97 -12.49 -10.67
C GLU A 102 12.22 -12.13 -9.83
N THR A 103 12.21 -10.95 -9.22
CA THR A 103 13.41 -10.42 -8.53
C THR A 103 13.56 -10.91 -7.10
N HIS A 104 12.44 -11.09 -6.39
CA HIS A 104 12.41 -11.32 -4.94
C HIS A 104 11.65 -12.59 -4.53
N GLY A 105 10.68 -13.01 -5.35
CA GLY A 105 9.90 -14.23 -5.12
C GLY A 105 8.94 -14.21 -3.93
N SER A 106 8.93 -13.15 -3.12
CA SER A 106 8.13 -13.02 -1.90
C SER A 106 7.92 -11.55 -1.51
N LEU A 107 6.95 -11.30 -0.64
CA LEU A 107 6.70 -9.98 -0.04
C LEU A 107 6.30 -10.14 1.43
N ASP A 108 6.98 -9.45 2.34
CA ASP A 108 6.73 -9.53 3.79
C ASP A 108 5.86 -8.39 4.31
N LEU A 109 5.97 -7.22 3.67
CA LEU A 109 5.26 -6.02 4.07
C LEU A 109 4.76 -5.28 2.83
N LEU A 110 3.46 -5.03 2.76
CA LEU A 110 2.85 -4.15 1.77
C LEU A 110 2.28 -2.93 2.48
N ILE A 111 2.75 -1.73 2.12
CA ILE A 111 2.21 -0.46 2.59
C ILE A 111 1.53 0.24 1.42
N ASN A 112 0.21 0.40 1.47
CA ASN A 112 -0.51 1.23 0.52
C ASN A 112 -0.64 2.65 1.06
N SER A 113 0.13 3.58 0.51
CA SER A 113 0.19 4.98 0.96
C SER A 113 -0.52 5.96 0.03
N THR A 114 -1.08 5.52 -1.10
CA THR A 114 -1.81 6.42 -2.00
C THR A 114 -3.14 6.88 -1.40
N GLY A 115 -3.45 8.15 -1.66
CA GLY A 115 -4.77 8.70 -1.46
C GLY A 115 -4.89 10.09 -2.05
N ILE A 116 -6.09 10.45 -2.50
CA ILE A 116 -6.44 11.77 -3.00
C ILE A 116 -7.56 12.35 -2.14
N LEU A 117 -7.37 13.60 -1.72
CA LEU A 117 -8.38 14.43 -1.05
C LEU A 117 -8.70 15.66 -1.92
N SER A 118 -7.66 16.24 -2.50
CA SER A 118 -7.75 17.37 -3.42
C SER A 118 -6.72 17.19 -4.53
N ILE A 119 -7.14 17.46 -5.77
CA ILE A 119 -6.28 17.60 -6.93
C ILE A 119 -6.68 18.92 -7.59
N PRO A 120 -5.75 19.86 -7.81
CA PRO A 120 -6.06 21.13 -8.45
C PRO A 120 -6.89 20.94 -9.73
N ASN A 121 -8.01 21.66 -9.84
CA ASN A 121 -8.93 21.64 -10.98
C ASN A 121 -9.62 20.29 -11.29
N VAL A 122 -9.45 19.26 -10.46
CA VAL A 122 -10.03 17.92 -10.69
C VAL A 122 -10.97 17.51 -9.55
N ILE A 123 -10.52 17.60 -8.30
CA ILE A 123 -11.33 17.25 -7.12
C ILE A 123 -11.01 18.21 -5.98
N GLN A 124 -12.04 18.70 -5.30
CA GLN A 124 -11.92 19.55 -4.12
C GLN A 124 -12.80 19.00 -2.99
N PRO A 125 -12.40 19.14 -1.71
CA PRO A 125 -13.19 18.57 -0.62
C PRO A 125 -14.54 19.25 -0.46
N GLU A 126 -15.61 18.45 -0.46
CA GLU A 126 -16.98 18.96 -0.46
C GLU A 126 -17.44 19.32 0.95
N THR A 127 -17.25 20.57 1.34
CA THR A 127 -17.62 21.06 2.69
C THR A 127 -19.13 21.16 2.94
N THR A 128 -19.96 21.03 1.90
CA THR A 128 -21.42 21.04 1.96
C THR A 128 -22.01 20.02 0.99
N LEU A 129 -23.25 19.58 1.22
CA LEU A 129 -23.96 18.64 0.32
C LEU A 129 -24.08 19.21 -1.11
N SER A 130 -24.31 20.52 -1.26
CA SER A 130 -24.43 21.19 -2.56
C SER A 130 -23.17 21.14 -3.43
N LYS A 131 -22.00 20.85 -2.83
CA LYS A 131 -20.73 20.73 -3.56
C LYS A 131 -20.42 19.30 -4.00
N VAL A 132 -21.24 18.32 -3.60
CA VAL A 132 -21.02 16.91 -3.94
C VAL A 132 -21.19 16.68 -5.44
N GLN A 133 -20.21 16.03 -6.03
CA GLN A 133 -20.24 15.65 -7.44
C GLN A 133 -20.04 14.14 -7.58
N LYS A 134 -20.82 13.53 -8.49
CA LYS A 134 -20.70 12.11 -8.83
C LYS A 134 -19.27 11.75 -9.26
N SER A 135 -18.64 12.60 -10.08
CA SER A 135 -17.27 12.42 -10.55
C SER A 135 -16.26 12.36 -9.41
N SER A 136 -16.37 13.26 -8.43
CA SER A 136 -15.51 13.28 -7.24
C SER A 136 -15.68 12.02 -6.39
N LEU A 137 -16.93 11.56 -6.19
CA LEU A 137 -17.22 10.32 -5.44
C LEU A 137 -16.57 9.10 -6.11
N LEU A 138 -16.77 8.94 -7.42
CA LEU A 138 -16.24 7.80 -8.17
C LEU A 138 -14.71 7.83 -8.25
N LEU A 139 -14.10 8.98 -8.55
CA LEU A 139 -12.65 9.12 -8.63
C LEU A 139 -11.98 8.85 -7.27
N ALA A 140 -12.54 9.39 -6.17
CA ALA A 140 -12.03 9.12 -4.84
C ALA A 140 -12.17 7.64 -4.47
N TYR A 141 -13.28 7.00 -4.82
CA TYR A 141 -13.49 5.56 -4.59
C TYR A 141 -12.49 4.71 -5.38
N GLU A 142 -12.30 5.00 -6.66
CA GLU A 142 -11.35 4.31 -7.54
C GLU A 142 -9.92 4.38 -6.98
N VAL A 143 -9.44 5.57 -6.64
CA VAL A 143 -8.05 5.77 -6.19
C VAL A 143 -7.84 5.33 -4.74
N ASN A 144 -8.74 5.68 -3.83
CA ASN A 144 -8.51 5.48 -2.40
C ASN A 144 -8.95 4.09 -1.89
N ALA A 145 -9.86 3.41 -2.60
CA ALA A 145 -10.43 2.15 -2.15
C ALA A 145 -10.16 1.01 -3.15
N VAL A 146 -10.56 1.14 -4.41
CA VAL A 146 -10.38 0.07 -5.42
C VAL A 146 -8.90 -0.20 -5.65
N GLY A 147 -8.12 0.85 -5.89
CA GLY A 147 -6.69 0.77 -6.14
C GLY A 147 -5.91 -0.08 -5.12
N PRO A 148 -5.90 0.28 -3.83
CA PRO A 148 -5.22 -0.51 -2.79
C PRO A 148 -5.66 -1.98 -2.73
N ILE A 149 -6.92 -2.28 -3.01
CA ILE A 149 -7.43 -3.65 -2.99
C ILE A 149 -6.96 -4.45 -4.21
N LEU A 150 -6.91 -3.83 -5.40
CA LEU A 150 -6.30 -4.46 -6.57
C LEU A 150 -4.81 -4.71 -6.37
N VAL A 151 -4.10 -3.78 -5.71
CA VAL A 151 -2.71 -4.00 -5.31
C VAL A 151 -2.59 -5.21 -4.38
N ILE A 152 -3.45 -5.32 -3.35
CA ILE A 152 -3.45 -6.49 -2.46
C ILE A 152 -3.74 -7.78 -3.23
N LYS A 153 -4.73 -7.78 -4.14
CA LYS A 153 -5.08 -8.94 -4.97
C LYS A 153 -3.88 -9.47 -5.74
N HIS A 154 -3.14 -8.59 -6.43
CA HIS A 154 -1.99 -8.98 -7.25
C HIS A 154 -0.73 -9.32 -6.44
N MET A 155 -0.58 -8.71 -5.26
CA MET A 155 0.53 -9.03 -4.34
C MET A 155 0.26 -10.25 -3.46
N TRP A 156 -0.98 -10.75 -3.43
CA TRP A 156 -1.38 -11.87 -2.58
C TRP A 156 -0.50 -13.13 -2.74
N PRO A 157 -0.17 -13.60 -3.97
CA PRO A 157 0.71 -14.76 -4.12
C PRO A 157 2.08 -14.58 -3.46
N LEU A 158 2.64 -13.37 -3.52
CA LEU A 158 3.92 -13.01 -2.90
C LEU A 158 3.81 -12.93 -1.38
N LEU A 159 2.71 -12.34 -0.87
CA LEU A 159 2.42 -12.24 0.56
C LEU A 159 2.23 -13.62 1.20
N LYS A 160 1.68 -14.60 0.48
CA LYS A 160 1.47 -15.96 0.98
C LYS A 160 2.77 -16.70 1.32
N VAL A 161 3.82 -16.46 0.55
CA VAL A 161 5.12 -17.12 0.70
C VAL A 161 6.11 -16.30 1.54
N GLY A 162 5.79 -15.04 1.80
CA GLY A 162 6.54 -14.16 2.71
C GLY A 162 6.34 -14.52 4.19
N GLY A 163 6.46 -13.50 5.04
CA GLY A 163 6.36 -13.62 6.49
C GLY A 163 7.69 -13.98 7.15
N ARG A 164 8.79 -13.86 6.40
CA ARG A 164 10.18 -14.04 6.82
C ARG A 164 10.79 -12.69 7.19
N SER A 165 9.98 -11.79 7.75
CA SER A 165 10.41 -10.45 8.14
C SER A 165 11.44 -10.52 9.27
N GLU A 166 12.45 -9.65 9.20
CA GLU A 166 13.43 -9.39 10.28
C GLU A 166 12.78 -9.05 11.63
N THR A 167 11.53 -8.58 11.60
CA THR A 167 10.74 -8.28 12.80
C THR A 167 10.34 -9.54 13.59
N GLY A 168 10.60 -10.74 13.07
CA GLY A 168 10.29 -11.99 13.76
C GLY A 168 8.78 -12.29 13.89
N ARG A 169 7.91 -11.49 13.26
CA ARG A 169 6.44 -11.65 13.33
C ARG A 169 5.96 -13.02 12.83
N GLY A 170 6.69 -13.62 11.90
CA GLY A 170 6.35 -14.92 11.31
C GLY A 170 5.10 -14.90 10.44
N PHE A 171 4.66 -13.74 9.95
CA PHE A 171 3.54 -13.56 9.01
C PHE A 171 3.75 -12.30 8.16
N SER A 172 3.16 -12.27 6.96
CA SER A 172 3.19 -11.08 6.08
C SER A 172 2.15 -10.06 6.52
N LEU A 173 2.44 -8.77 6.34
CA LEU A 173 1.57 -7.69 6.77
C LEU A 173 1.16 -6.79 5.60
N VAL A 174 -0.13 -6.48 5.52
CA VAL A 174 -0.67 -5.38 4.71
C VAL A 174 -1.04 -4.23 5.62
N ALA A 175 -0.52 -3.04 5.35
CA ALA A 175 -0.83 -1.80 6.06
C ALA A 175 -1.42 -0.77 5.07
N ASN A 176 -2.69 -0.45 5.25
CA ASN A 176 -3.39 0.51 4.40
C ASN A 176 -3.49 1.88 5.09
N MET A 177 -3.03 2.93 4.41
CA MET A 177 -3.17 4.29 4.92
C MET A 177 -4.62 4.76 4.79
N SER A 178 -5.31 4.81 5.94
CA SER A 178 -6.65 5.38 6.07
C SER A 178 -6.58 6.76 6.75
N ALA A 179 -7.72 7.27 7.20
CA ALA A 179 -7.80 8.56 7.86
C ALA A 179 -8.88 8.52 8.93
N ARG A 180 -8.71 9.17 10.08
CA ARG A 180 -9.72 9.15 11.15
C ARG A 180 -11.12 9.57 10.69
N VAL A 181 -11.21 10.44 9.69
CA VAL A 181 -12.48 10.87 9.08
C VAL A 181 -13.27 9.75 8.38
N SER A 182 -12.67 8.57 8.20
CA SER A 182 -13.32 7.35 7.68
C SER A 182 -14.07 6.54 8.73
N SER A 183 -13.93 6.90 10.02
CA SER A 183 -14.75 6.34 11.09
C SER A 183 -16.17 6.89 11.00
N ILE A 184 -17.14 5.99 10.84
CA ILE A 184 -18.57 6.29 10.85
C ILE A 184 -18.99 6.69 12.27
N GLY A 185 -18.52 5.96 13.28
CA GLY A 185 -18.82 6.21 14.70
C GLY A 185 -18.29 7.55 15.21
N ASP A 186 -17.14 8.01 14.71
CA ASP A 186 -16.56 9.31 15.07
C ASP A 186 -17.07 10.47 14.19
N ASN A 187 -18.03 10.24 13.28
CA ASN A 187 -18.45 11.26 12.32
C ASN A 187 -19.43 12.31 12.90
N GLY A 188 -18.90 13.29 13.64
CA GLY A 188 -19.67 14.44 14.13
C GLY A 188 -19.62 15.72 13.28
N LEU A 189 -18.79 15.75 12.22
CA LEU A 189 -18.51 16.96 11.44
C LEU A 189 -19.18 16.99 10.06
N GLY A 190 -19.37 15.82 9.42
CA GLY A 190 -19.81 15.75 8.04
C GLY A 190 -18.77 16.30 7.04
N GLY A 191 -19.26 16.68 5.84
CA GLY A 191 -18.44 17.18 4.73
C GLY A 191 -17.44 16.17 4.18
N TRP A 192 -16.67 16.59 3.17
CA TRP A 192 -15.66 15.78 2.48
C TRP A 192 -16.18 14.42 2.04
N HIS A 193 -17.40 14.43 1.49
CA HIS A 193 -18.20 13.24 1.21
C HIS A 193 -17.40 12.20 0.43
N SER A 194 -16.71 12.62 -0.63
CA SER A 194 -15.92 11.71 -1.47
C SER A 194 -14.73 11.11 -0.75
N TYR A 195 -14.01 11.90 0.04
CA TYR A 195 -12.85 11.41 0.79
C TYR A 195 -13.24 10.48 1.94
N ARG A 196 -14.26 10.87 2.73
CA ARG A 196 -14.77 10.05 3.82
C ARG A 196 -15.29 8.72 3.30
N ALA A 197 -16.23 8.75 2.35
CA ALA A 197 -16.84 7.54 1.81
C ALA A 197 -15.80 6.60 1.20
N SER A 198 -14.83 7.12 0.45
CA SER A 198 -13.78 6.30 -0.14
C SER A 198 -12.82 5.71 0.89
N LYS A 199 -12.43 6.45 1.94
CA LYS A 199 -11.60 5.89 3.02
C LYS A 199 -12.39 4.92 3.91
N THR A 200 -13.69 5.10 4.09
CA THR A 200 -14.58 4.13 4.77
C THR A 200 -14.74 2.87 3.92
N ALA A 201 -14.81 3.00 2.59
CA ALA A 201 -14.79 1.84 1.71
C ALA A 201 -13.46 1.07 1.81
N LEU A 202 -12.32 1.78 1.83
CA LEU A 202 -11.02 1.15 2.08
C LEU A 202 -11.01 0.38 3.42
N ASN A 203 -11.57 0.97 4.48
CA ASN A 203 -11.72 0.32 5.78
C ASN A 203 -12.46 -1.02 5.67
N GLN A 204 -13.68 -0.99 5.09
CA GLN A 204 -14.51 -2.17 4.92
C GLN A 204 -13.82 -3.23 4.04
N LEU A 205 -13.26 -2.84 2.90
CA LEU A 205 -12.60 -3.77 1.98
C LEU A 205 -11.37 -4.42 2.63
N THR A 206 -10.59 -3.65 3.40
CA THR A 206 -9.46 -4.16 4.17
C THR A 206 -9.93 -5.15 5.23
N LYS A 207 -11.03 -4.84 5.93
CA LYS A 207 -11.63 -5.76 6.91
C LYS A 207 -12.06 -7.06 6.23
N THR A 208 -12.69 -7.00 5.06
CA THR A 208 -13.09 -8.18 4.28
C THR A 208 -11.89 -9.08 3.96
N VAL A 209 -10.84 -8.54 3.33
CA VAL A 209 -9.65 -9.35 2.97
C VAL A 209 -8.91 -9.85 4.21
N SER A 210 -8.93 -9.11 5.33
CA SER A 210 -8.33 -9.55 6.59
C SER A 210 -8.99 -10.84 7.12
N VAL A 211 -10.31 -10.96 6.97
CA VAL A 211 -11.09 -12.13 7.40
C VAL A 211 -10.83 -13.31 6.46
N GLU A 212 -10.71 -13.06 5.16
CA GLU A 212 -10.39 -14.08 4.17
C GLU A 212 -8.99 -14.65 4.40
N PHE A 213 -7.99 -13.79 4.53
CA PHE A 213 -6.62 -14.20 4.81
C PHE A 213 -6.52 -14.89 6.18
N GLY A 214 -7.15 -14.36 7.22
CA GLY A 214 -7.12 -14.97 8.56
C GLY A 214 -7.63 -16.42 8.61
N ARG A 215 -8.45 -16.85 7.64
CA ARG A 215 -8.94 -18.24 7.53
C ARG A 215 -7.98 -19.18 6.81
N LYS A 216 -7.18 -18.68 5.86
CA LYS A 216 -6.51 -19.50 4.84
C LYS A 216 -5.02 -19.26 4.70
N ASP A 217 -4.56 -18.05 5.00
CA ASP A 217 -3.21 -17.60 4.72
C ASP A 217 -2.58 -16.95 5.95
N ASN A 218 -1.27 -17.09 6.09
CA ASN A 218 -0.56 -16.47 7.19
C ASN A 218 -0.24 -14.99 6.91
N ILE A 219 -1.28 -14.20 6.66
CA ILE A 219 -1.21 -12.77 6.36
C ILE A 219 -2.09 -12.02 7.38
N ALA A 220 -1.68 -10.84 7.81
CA ALA A 220 -2.51 -9.91 8.57
C ALA A 220 -2.70 -8.61 7.78
N CYS A 221 -3.84 -7.95 7.97
CA CYS A 221 -4.12 -6.64 7.37
C CYS A 221 -4.49 -5.65 8.47
N ILE A 222 -3.95 -4.44 8.43
CA ILE A 222 -4.29 -3.36 9.35
C ILE A 222 -4.53 -2.07 8.58
N LEU A 223 -5.23 -1.14 9.22
CA LEU A 223 -5.38 0.23 8.75
C LEU A 223 -4.64 1.18 9.68
N LEU A 224 -4.10 2.24 9.10
CA LEU A 224 -3.30 3.23 9.83
C LEU A 224 -3.79 4.63 9.52
N HIS A 225 -4.04 5.43 10.56
CA HIS A 225 -4.27 6.86 10.46
C HIS A 225 -3.00 7.61 10.88
N PRO A 226 -2.40 8.43 10.00
CA PRO A 226 -1.09 9.03 10.26
C PRO A 226 -1.10 10.24 11.21
N GLY A 227 -2.27 10.66 11.70
CA GLY A 227 -2.46 12.01 12.20
C GLY A 227 -2.56 13.03 11.06
N THR A 228 -2.46 14.31 11.39
CA THR A 228 -2.37 15.37 10.38
C THR A 228 -0.91 15.64 10.07
N VAL A 229 -0.44 15.16 8.93
CA VAL A 229 0.97 15.22 8.53
C VAL A 229 1.19 16.31 7.50
N ASP A 230 2.24 17.12 7.66
CA ASP A 230 2.60 18.15 6.69
C ASP A 230 3.05 17.56 5.34
N THR A 231 2.10 17.54 4.40
CA THR A 231 2.24 17.02 3.04
C THR A 231 1.41 17.86 2.08
N ASP A 232 1.65 17.74 0.78
CA ASP A 232 0.83 18.43 -0.22
C ASP A 232 -0.67 18.15 -0.08
N LEU A 233 -1.05 16.95 0.38
CA LEU A 233 -2.44 16.57 0.60
C LEU A 233 -3.09 17.39 1.72
N SER A 234 -2.36 17.65 2.81
CA SER A 234 -2.91 18.33 3.98
C SER A 234 -2.68 19.83 3.97
N ARG A 235 -1.64 20.34 3.29
CA ARG A 235 -1.22 21.76 3.30
C ARG A 235 -2.38 22.76 3.11
N PRO A 236 -3.35 22.55 2.19
CA PRO A 236 -4.48 23.47 2.04
C PRO A 236 -5.46 23.49 3.23
N PHE A 237 -5.37 22.52 4.14
CA PHE A 237 -6.34 22.24 5.21
C PHE A 237 -5.74 22.36 6.63
N GLN A 238 -4.52 22.90 6.76
CA GLN A 238 -3.81 23.02 8.05
C GLN A 238 -4.23 24.23 8.89
N ARG A 239 -5.03 25.17 8.35
CA ARG A 239 -5.35 26.47 8.99
C ARG A 239 -5.86 26.35 10.42
N ASN A 240 -6.66 25.32 10.72
CA ASN A 240 -7.28 25.12 12.03
C ASN A 240 -6.65 23.96 12.82
N VAL A 241 -5.51 23.43 12.36
CA VAL A 241 -4.81 22.35 13.04
C VAL A 241 -4.00 22.98 14.19
N PRO A 242 -4.19 22.54 15.45
CA PRO A 242 -3.33 22.99 16.55
C PRO A 242 -1.86 22.74 16.23
N LYS A 243 -0.96 23.66 16.61
CA LYS A 243 0.47 23.58 16.24
C LYS A 243 1.11 22.26 16.68
N ASP A 244 0.70 21.73 17.83
CA ASP A 244 1.15 20.45 18.41
C ASP A 244 0.49 19.20 17.78
N LYS A 245 -0.43 19.40 16.84
CA LYS A 245 -1.17 18.34 16.11
C LYS A 245 -0.86 18.30 14.61
N LEU A 246 0.01 19.18 14.12
CA LEU A 246 0.59 19.10 12.79
C LEU A 246 1.95 18.40 12.87
N PHE A 247 2.04 17.19 12.33
CA PHE A 247 3.22 16.37 12.42
C PHE A 247 4.13 16.50 11.21
N THR A 248 5.43 16.35 11.43
CA THR A 248 6.38 16.09 10.35
C THR A 248 6.16 14.69 9.77
N ARG A 249 6.64 14.46 8.55
CA ARG A 249 6.55 13.14 7.90
C ARG A 249 7.35 12.12 8.68
N GLU A 250 8.53 12.53 9.14
CA GLU A 250 9.49 11.74 9.89
C GLU A 250 8.86 11.22 11.18
N PHE A 251 8.22 12.10 11.97
CA PHE A 251 7.56 11.73 13.21
C PHE A 251 6.40 10.76 12.97
N SER A 252 5.52 11.08 12.02
CA SER A 252 4.35 10.25 11.72
C SER A 252 4.77 8.86 11.25
N VAL A 253 5.69 8.77 10.29
CA VAL A 253 6.16 7.47 9.78
C VAL A 253 6.90 6.67 10.85
N GLN A 254 7.71 7.31 11.70
CA GLN A 254 8.38 6.62 12.81
C GLN A 254 7.35 5.96 13.74
N LYS A 255 6.27 6.68 14.06
CA LYS A 255 5.18 6.18 14.90
C LYS A 255 4.41 5.03 14.23
N LEU A 256 4.05 5.20 12.96
CA LEU A 256 3.35 4.16 12.19
C LEU A 256 4.19 2.90 12.02
N LEU A 257 5.48 3.05 11.76
CA LEU A 257 6.40 1.93 11.67
C LEU A 257 6.55 1.22 13.02
N SER A 258 6.56 1.93 14.15
CA SER A 258 6.52 1.32 15.47
C SER A 258 5.27 0.47 15.69
N ILE A 259 4.10 0.93 15.19
CA ILE A 259 2.87 0.14 15.23
C ILE A 259 3.04 -1.11 14.37
N ILE A 260 3.45 -0.95 13.10
CA ILE A 260 3.74 -2.05 12.15
C ILE A 260 4.63 -3.11 12.81
N ASP A 261 5.71 -2.68 13.47
CA ASP A 261 6.67 -3.56 14.16
C ASP A 261 6.05 -4.37 15.30
N SER A 262 5.13 -3.75 16.04
CA SER A 262 4.46 -4.35 17.20
C SER A 262 3.22 -5.19 16.90
N VAL A 263 2.73 -5.18 15.64
CA VAL A 263 1.48 -5.86 15.25
C VAL A 263 1.54 -7.35 15.53
N LYS A 264 0.50 -7.85 16.18
CA LYS A 264 0.30 -9.28 16.44
C LYS A 264 -0.79 -9.83 15.54
N LYS A 265 -0.87 -11.16 15.41
CA LYS A 265 -1.92 -11.81 14.62
C LYS A 265 -3.34 -11.46 15.12
N SER A 266 -3.50 -11.22 16.43
CA SER A 266 -4.75 -10.77 17.06
C SER A 266 -5.19 -9.37 16.63
N ASP A 267 -4.30 -8.58 16.03
CA ASP A 267 -4.61 -7.24 15.53
C ASP A 267 -5.09 -7.23 14.08
N ASN A 268 -5.22 -8.42 13.47
CA ASN A 268 -5.72 -8.56 12.11
C ASN A 268 -7.11 -7.93 11.94
N GLY A 269 -7.21 -7.00 10.99
CA GLY A 269 -8.41 -6.25 10.67
C GLY A 269 -8.74 -5.17 11.70
N LYS A 270 -7.76 -4.61 12.41
CA LYS A 270 -7.91 -3.41 13.26
C LYS A 270 -7.47 -2.14 12.55
N PHE A 271 -7.93 -1.00 13.08
CA PHE A 271 -7.61 0.35 12.60
C PHE A 271 -6.93 1.14 13.71
N PHE A 272 -5.69 1.58 13.49
CA PHE A 272 -4.89 2.29 14.50
C PHE A 272 -4.62 3.75 14.12
N ALA A 273 -4.65 4.64 15.10
CA ALA A 273 -4.07 5.97 15.02
C ALA A 273 -2.55 5.92 15.22
N TRP A 274 -1.86 6.98 14.82
CA TRP A 274 -0.41 7.16 14.96
C TRP A 274 0.10 6.97 16.40
N ASP A 275 -0.73 7.18 17.42
CA ASP A 275 -0.38 6.99 18.83
C ASP A 275 -0.64 5.56 19.34
N GLY A 276 -1.07 4.65 18.46
CA GLY A 276 -1.37 3.26 18.77
C GLY A 276 -2.80 3.01 19.27
N GLN A 277 -3.63 4.05 19.43
CA GLN A 277 -5.03 3.88 19.80
C GLN A 277 -5.82 3.23 18.67
N GLU A 278 -6.72 2.32 19.02
CA GLU A 278 -7.67 1.75 18.06
C GLU A 278 -8.77 2.79 17.74
N ILE A 279 -9.02 3.02 16.46
CA ILE A 279 -10.06 3.93 15.97
C ILE A 279 -11.32 3.10 15.69
N PRO A 280 -12.50 3.50 16.17
CA PRO A 280 -13.75 2.81 15.84
C PRO A 280 -14.09 2.92 14.36
N TRP A 281 -14.88 1.97 13.86
CA TRP A 281 -15.31 1.95 12.46
C TRP A 281 -16.20 3.11 12.05
#